data_AF-A0A810BWH1-F1
#
_entry.id   AF-A0A810BWH1-F1
#
_cell.length_a   1.000
_cell.length_b   1.000
_cell.length_c   1.000
_cell.angle_alpha   90.00
_cell.angle_beta   90.00
_cell.angle_gamma   90.00
#
_symmetry.space_group_name_H-M   'P 1'
#
loop_
_entity.id
_entity.type
_entity.pdbx_description
1 polymer ?
#
loop_
_entity_poly.entity_id
_entity_poly.type
_entity_poly.pdbx_seq_one_letter_code
_entity_poly.pdbx_strand_id
1 'polypeptide(L)'
;MISRARFPESTEERAERVIKEIKKLGLGPAAAPREAGGLESVAPKSPSLQEVEQRIEWNLKAASPGATELARAVANKTAREGLDLAASLAGGHVSHRDLNAGQLANLEAVIQVIGRPAWFVEGDAPDTSAATAKDDFWVAYINAAQNAILDICARVGCIMVGNAEPFVPVATGWLIGRNTLVTNAHVAGAVARQNAALAATDVRQGWRLRTDRPGVVDFRFEKGGSKHSRFALDEVLYVEGGDKPDLAIFRLKPPTADAAGGMPSPIVMDLKAQSNGWSKRNVFVAGHPIKDLADDQNVFKVFGELDGTKRFSPGCVLELLGTDVLAHDCSTTNGSSGSPLVDFASSKVVGLHYFGRPGARNEAVLLSAIADHPAIVRSQTGEWGI
;
A
#
# COMPACT_ATOMS: atom_id res chain seq x y z
N MET A 1 7.64 -18.08 -8.73
CA MET A 1 8.51 -17.30 -9.63
C MET A 1 8.29 -15.84 -9.30
N ILE A 2 9.33 -15.15 -8.85
CA ILE A 2 9.25 -13.72 -8.48
C ILE A 2 9.07 -12.94 -9.79
N SER A 3 7.97 -12.21 -9.90
CA SER A 3 7.66 -11.36 -11.03
C SER A 3 8.72 -10.25 -11.12
N ARG A 4 9.71 -10.38 -12.01
CA ARG A 4 10.46 -9.20 -12.48
C ARG A 4 9.44 -8.19 -13.01
N ALA A 5 9.61 -6.92 -12.69
CA ALA A 5 8.78 -5.85 -13.26
C ALA A 5 8.73 -6.03 -14.79
N ARG A 6 7.55 -6.35 -15.34
CA ARG A 6 7.36 -6.64 -16.77
C ARG A 6 7.78 -5.46 -17.67
N PHE A 7 7.98 -4.27 -17.10
CA PHE A 7 8.35 -3.04 -17.80
C PHE A 7 9.20 -2.14 -16.88
N PRO A 8 10.55 -2.21 -16.93
CA PRO A 8 11.39 -1.24 -16.21
C PRO A 8 11.23 0.14 -16.85
N GLU A 9 10.88 1.15 -16.06
CA GLU A 9 10.89 2.57 -16.46
C GLU A 9 12.33 2.93 -16.90
N SER A 10 12.46 3.61 -18.05
CA SER A 10 13.76 4.11 -18.50
C SER A 10 14.24 5.27 -17.62
N THR A 11 15.55 5.53 -17.59
CA THR A 11 16.12 6.66 -16.83
C THR A 11 15.53 8.02 -17.28
N GLU A 12 15.23 8.19 -18.56
CA GLU A 12 14.65 9.43 -19.09
C GLU A 12 13.18 9.60 -18.64
N GLU A 13 12.34 8.56 -18.77
CA GLU A 13 10.96 8.57 -18.26
C GLU A 13 10.92 8.85 -16.75
N ARG A 14 11.83 8.22 -16.00
CA ARG A 14 12.00 8.42 -14.55
C ARG A 14 12.31 9.89 -14.21
N ALA A 15 13.23 10.49 -14.97
CA ALA A 15 13.67 11.86 -14.75
C ALA A 15 12.58 12.90 -15.10
N GLU A 16 11.86 12.72 -16.21
CA GLU A 16 10.73 13.58 -16.60
C GLU A 16 9.61 13.55 -15.56
N ARG A 17 9.28 12.36 -15.06
CA ARG A 17 8.27 12.18 -14.01
C ARG A 17 8.66 12.90 -12.72
N VAL A 18 9.92 12.75 -12.29
CA VAL A 18 10.43 13.40 -11.09
C VAL A 18 10.31 14.93 -11.19
N ILE A 19 10.61 15.54 -12.35
CA ILE A 19 10.41 16.99 -12.56
C ILE A 19 8.93 17.39 -12.40
N LYS A 20 8.01 16.58 -12.93
CA LYS A 20 6.58 16.85 -12.83
C LYS A 20 6.12 16.86 -11.37
N GLU A 21 6.60 15.92 -10.56
CA GLU A 21 6.26 15.85 -9.13
C GLU A 21 6.92 16.97 -8.31
N ILE A 22 8.16 17.36 -8.63
CA ILE A 22 8.82 18.54 -8.04
C ILE A 22 7.94 19.78 -8.19
N LYS A 23 7.46 20.05 -9.41
CA LYS A 23 6.60 21.21 -9.71
C LYS A 23 5.27 21.13 -8.95
N LYS A 24 4.66 19.94 -8.89
CA LYS A 24 3.39 19.69 -8.20
C LYS A 24 3.49 19.87 -6.68
N LEU A 25 4.60 19.42 -6.08
CA LEU A 25 4.87 19.56 -4.66
C LEU A 25 5.43 20.94 -4.28
N GLY A 26 5.81 21.76 -5.25
CA GLY A 26 6.43 23.06 -5.04
C GLY A 26 7.85 22.96 -4.49
N LEU A 27 8.59 21.89 -4.82
CA LEU A 27 9.97 21.68 -4.37
C LEU A 27 10.94 22.52 -5.21
N GLY A 28 10.94 23.83 -5.01
CA GLY A 28 11.83 24.74 -5.74
C GLY A 28 11.88 26.11 -5.09
N PRO A 29 12.74 27.02 -5.59
CA PRO A 29 12.71 28.41 -5.12
C PRO A 29 11.28 28.95 -5.29
N ALA A 30 10.77 29.63 -4.26
CA ALA A 30 9.48 30.29 -4.34
C ALA A 30 9.46 31.15 -5.60
N ALA A 31 8.45 30.98 -6.46
CA ALA A 31 8.27 31.87 -7.58
C ALA A 31 8.28 33.31 -7.03
N ALA A 32 9.12 34.19 -7.60
CA ALA A 32 9.09 35.60 -7.24
C ALA A 32 7.64 36.08 -7.30
N PRO A 33 7.15 36.81 -6.28
CA PRO A 33 5.75 37.24 -6.25
C PRO A 33 5.48 37.99 -7.56
N ARG A 34 4.59 37.44 -8.39
CA ARG A 34 4.06 38.21 -9.52
C ARG A 34 3.24 39.32 -8.90
N GLU A 35 3.58 40.57 -9.18
CA GLU A 35 2.74 41.72 -8.90
C GLU A 35 1.44 41.57 -9.71
N ALA A 36 0.49 40.82 -9.15
CA ALA A 36 -0.89 40.80 -9.57
C ALA A 36 -1.69 41.09 -8.31
N GLY A 37 -2.23 42.30 -8.23
CA GLY A 37 -3.11 42.69 -7.13
C GLY A 37 -4.28 41.70 -6.99
N GLY A 38 -4.51 41.24 -5.77
CA GLY A 38 -5.68 40.46 -5.39
C GLY A 38 -5.37 39.04 -4.94
N LEU A 39 -5.61 38.80 -3.65
CA LEU A 39 -5.55 37.53 -2.91
C LEU A 39 -4.17 36.87 -2.86
N GLU A 40 -3.55 36.88 -1.67
CA GLU A 40 -2.38 36.05 -1.38
C GLU A 40 -2.65 34.61 -1.80
N SER A 41 -1.97 34.14 -2.84
CA SER A 41 -1.98 32.72 -3.16
C SER A 41 -1.36 32.00 -1.98
N VAL A 42 -2.14 31.17 -1.28
CA VAL A 42 -1.63 30.22 -0.28
C VAL A 42 -0.88 29.12 -1.04
N ALA A 43 0.28 29.46 -1.59
CA ALA A 43 1.18 28.50 -2.16
C ALA A 43 1.72 27.66 -1.00
N PRO A 44 1.64 26.32 -1.06
CA PRO A 44 2.06 25.48 0.06
C PRO A 44 3.58 25.65 0.26
N LYS A 45 4.00 26.18 1.42
CA LYS A 45 5.42 26.42 1.77
C LYS A 45 6.23 25.13 1.65
N SER A 46 7.35 25.14 0.92
CA SER A 46 8.26 23.99 0.81
C SER A 46 8.65 23.47 2.20
N PRO A 47 8.68 22.14 2.42
CA PRO A 47 9.06 21.61 3.72
C PRO A 47 10.51 22.00 4.02
N SER A 48 10.77 22.33 5.28
CA SER A 48 12.12 22.58 5.75
C SER A 48 12.96 21.32 5.62
N LEU A 49 14.27 21.50 5.44
CA LEU A 49 15.22 20.40 5.46
C LEU A 49 15.03 19.52 6.71
N GLN A 50 14.85 20.15 7.87
CA GLN A 50 14.70 19.47 9.16
C GLN A 50 13.48 18.54 9.20
N GLU A 51 12.35 18.94 8.59
CA GLU A 51 11.15 18.12 8.53
C GLU A 51 11.36 16.83 7.71
N VAL A 52 12.01 16.96 6.54
CA VAL A 52 12.32 15.81 5.68
C VAL A 52 13.37 14.90 6.32
N GLU A 53 14.39 15.49 6.95
CA GLU A 53 15.42 14.77 7.73
C GLU A 53 14.77 13.96 8.85
N GLN A 54 13.93 14.57 9.68
CA GLN A 54 13.26 13.91 10.80
C GLN A 54 12.41 12.72 10.34
N ARG A 55 11.73 12.87 9.20
CA ARG A 55 10.87 11.81 8.68
C ARG A 55 11.64 10.62 8.14
N ILE A 56 12.68 10.86 7.33
CA ILE A 56 13.54 9.78 6.86
C ILE A 56 14.23 9.12 8.06
N GLU A 57 14.74 9.91 9.01
CA GLU A 57 15.37 9.39 10.23
C GLU A 57 14.40 8.53 11.05
N TRP A 58 13.13 8.94 11.20
CA TRP A 58 12.10 8.16 11.88
C TRP A 58 11.87 6.80 11.23
N ASN A 59 11.69 6.78 9.91
CA ASN A 59 11.49 5.56 9.14
C ASN A 59 12.71 4.62 9.25
N LEU A 60 13.92 5.17 9.13
CA LEU A 60 15.17 4.41 9.26
C LEU A 60 15.37 3.87 10.69
N LYS A 61 15.04 4.65 11.71
CA LYS A 61 15.13 4.23 13.12
C LYS A 61 14.14 3.14 13.45
N ALA A 62 12.89 3.27 12.97
CA ALA A 62 11.88 2.25 13.17
C ALA A 62 12.35 0.89 12.64
N ALA A 63 13.16 0.93 11.58
CA ALA A 63 13.67 -0.25 10.91
C ALA A 63 15.02 -0.77 11.40
N SER A 64 15.74 0.02 12.18
CA SER A 64 16.97 -0.40 12.83
C SER A 64 17.18 0.43 14.10
N PRO A 65 16.46 0.14 15.19
CA PRO A 65 16.44 0.98 16.40
C PRO A 65 17.84 1.22 17.00
N GLY A 66 18.77 0.27 16.84
CA GLY A 66 20.15 0.37 17.31
C GLY A 66 21.10 1.24 16.47
N ALA A 67 20.68 1.65 15.26
CA ALA A 67 21.53 2.38 14.31
C ALA A 67 21.20 3.88 14.24
N THR A 68 20.89 4.50 15.37
CA THR A 68 20.33 5.86 15.45
C THR A 68 21.24 6.92 14.79
N GLU A 69 22.56 6.86 15.00
CA GLU A 69 23.49 7.83 14.41
C GLU A 69 23.63 7.67 12.89
N LEU A 70 23.70 6.43 12.41
CA LEU A 70 23.72 6.12 10.98
C LEU A 70 22.42 6.52 10.30
N ALA A 71 21.27 6.22 10.91
CA ALA A 71 19.95 6.64 10.42
C ALA A 71 19.87 8.16 10.27
N ARG A 72 20.36 8.91 11.26
CA ARG A 72 20.45 10.37 11.20
C ARG A 72 21.36 10.85 10.06
N ALA A 73 22.55 10.27 9.93
CA ALA A 73 23.49 10.65 8.88
C ALA A 73 22.93 10.40 7.47
N VAL A 74 22.28 9.25 7.25
CA VAL A 74 21.65 8.89 5.97
C VAL A 74 20.44 9.80 5.69
N ALA A 75 19.63 10.11 6.70
CA ALA A 75 18.51 11.03 6.57
C ALA A 75 18.98 12.44 6.19
N ASN A 76 19.96 12.98 6.90
CA ASN A 76 20.59 14.27 6.61
C ASN A 76 21.10 14.34 5.17
N LYS A 77 21.88 13.32 4.76
CA LYS A 77 22.42 13.26 3.40
C LYS A 77 21.31 13.21 2.35
N THR A 78 20.33 12.32 2.53
CA THR A 78 19.25 12.12 1.55
C THR A 78 18.39 13.37 1.41
N ALA A 79 17.98 13.97 2.53
CA ALA A 79 17.13 15.15 2.53
C ALA A 79 17.84 16.35 1.90
N ARG A 80 19.10 16.59 2.24
CA ARG A 80 19.92 17.67 1.64
C ARG A 80 20.08 17.49 0.15
N GLU A 81 20.64 16.35 -0.26
CA GLU A 81 20.90 16.07 -1.67
C GLU A 81 19.61 16.08 -2.50
N GLY A 82 18.51 15.53 -1.96
CA GLY A 82 17.22 15.52 -2.65
C GLY A 82 16.58 16.90 -2.79
N LEU A 83 16.56 17.72 -1.72
CA LEU A 83 15.98 19.06 -1.77
C LEU A 83 16.83 20.04 -2.59
N ASP A 84 18.16 19.99 -2.47
CA ASP A 84 19.08 20.82 -3.26
C ASP A 84 18.98 20.49 -4.75
N LEU A 85 18.86 19.21 -5.08
CA LEU A 85 18.67 18.76 -6.45
C LEU A 85 17.29 19.15 -6.98
N ALA A 86 16.23 19.03 -6.18
CA ALA A 86 14.89 19.49 -6.54
C ALA A 86 14.88 20.98 -6.88
N ALA A 87 15.51 21.80 -6.03
CA ALA A 87 15.66 23.24 -6.25
C ALA A 87 16.48 23.55 -7.51
N SER A 88 17.57 22.82 -7.74
CA SER A 88 18.44 22.98 -8.92
C SER A 88 17.71 22.62 -10.22
N LEU A 89 16.91 21.55 -10.22
CA LEU A 89 16.07 21.15 -11.35
C LEU A 89 14.93 22.15 -11.59
N ALA A 90 14.27 22.63 -10.54
CA ALA A 90 13.21 23.62 -10.63
C ALA A 90 13.73 24.98 -11.14
N GLY A 91 14.94 25.37 -10.75
CA GLY A 91 15.62 26.58 -11.23
C GLY A 91 16.29 26.43 -12.61
N GLY A 92 16.29 25.23 -13.20
CA GLY A 92 16.95 24.97 -14.48
C GLY A 92 18.49 25.01 -14.43
N HIS A 93 19.07 24.92 -13.24
CA HIS A 93 20.53 24.90 -13.04
C HIS A 93 21.15 23.55 -13.37
N VAL A 94 20.36 22.48 -13.34
CA VAL A 94 20.76 21.11 -13.68
C VAL A 94 19.74 20.55 -14.67
N SER A 95 20.22 19.82 -15.68
CA SER A 95 19.35 19.05 -16.56
C SER A 95 19.03 17.70 -15.91
N HIS A 96 17.77 17.29 -16.01
CA HIS A 96 17.33 15.98 -15.54
C HIS A 96 18.01 14.81 -16.27
N ARG A 97 18.57 15.06 -17.47
CA ARG A 97 19.34 14.10 -18.27
C ARG A 97 20.72 13.80 -17.68
N ASP A 98 21.23 14.68 -16.82
CA ASP A 98 22.57 14.57 -16.25
C ASP A 98 22.57 13.88 -14.87
N LEU A 99 21.40 13.44 -14.40
CA LEU A 99 21.25 12.83 -13.08
C LEU A 99 21.72 11.38 -13.08
N ASN A 100 22.55 11.02 -12.10
CA ASN A 100 22.90 9.63 -11.85
C ASN A 100 21.81 8.89 -11.03
N ALA A 101 21.90 7.57 -10.98
CA ALA A 101 20.93 6.72 -10.30
C ALA A 101 20.77 7.04 -8.80
N GLY A 102 21.85 7.41 -8.10
CA GLY A 102 21.82 7.77 -6.68
C GLY A 102 21.14 9.13 -6.44
N GLN A 103 21.38 10.11 -7.31
CA GLN A 103 20.72 11.41 -7.29
C GLN A 103 19.22 11.29 -7.54
N LEU A 104 18.82 10.53 -8.56
CA LEU A 104 17.42 10.21 -8.83
C LEU A 104 16.79 9.47 -7.64
N ALA A 105 17.51 8.53 -7.05
CA ALA A 105 17.02 7.79 -5.90
C ALA A 105 16.74 8.70 -4.69
N ASN A 106 17.69 9.55 -4.30
CA ASN A 106 17.51 10.46 -3.17
C ASN A 106 16.36 11.45 -3.39
N LEU A 107 16.23 11.97 -4.60
CA LEU A 107 15.16 12.89 -4.98
C LEU A 107 13.77 12.22 -4.94
N GLU A 108 13.65 11.00 -5.46
CA GLU A 108 12.40 10.23 -5.37
C GLU A 108 12.02 9.90 -3.94
N ALA A 109 12.98 9.53 -3.09
CA ALA A 109 12.72 9.29 -1.68
C ALA A 109 12.13 10.53 -1.02
N VAL A 110 12.68 11.72 -1.30
CA VAL A 110 12.15 13.00 -0.81
C VAL A 110 10.74 13.26 -1.33
N ILE A 111 10.49 13.09 -2.63
CA ILE A 111 9.16 13.28 -3.25
C ILE A 111 8.11 12.35 -2.61
N GLN A 112 8.44 11.07 -2.45
CA GLN A 112 7.54 10.08 -1.88
C GLN A 112 7.29 10.36 -0.40
N VAL A 113 8.32 10.70 0.37
CA VAL A 113 8.18 11.03 1.80
C VAL A 113 7.28 12.25 2.02
N ILE A 114 7.35 13.27 1.16
CA ILE A 114 6.57 14.51 1.29
C ILE A 114 5.15 14.36 0.71
N GLY A 115 5.00 13.67 -0.41
CA GLY A 115 3.74 13.60 -1.14
C GLY A 115 2.89 12.37 -0.80
N ARG A 116 3.53 11.24 -0.51
CA ARG A 116 2.91 9.90 -0.45
C ARG A 116 3.53 9.09 0.69
N PRO A 117 3.31 9.51 1.95
CA PRO A 117 3.88 8.81 3.09
C PRO A 117 3.35 7.38 3.18
N ALA A 118 4.13 6.50 3.82
CA ALA A 118 3.65 5.23 4.34
C ALA A 118 3.80 5.28 5.86
N TRP A 119 2.73 5.60 6.58
CA TRP A 119 2.73 5.64 8.04
C TRP A 119 2.59 4.24 8.59
N PHE A 120 3.36 3.91 9.62
CA PHE A 120 3.05 2.74 10.42
C PHE A 120 1.65 2.85 11.01
N VAL A 121 0.96 1.73 11.19
CA VAL A 121 -0.26 1.67 11.98
C VAL A 121 0.08 1.14 13.37
N GLU A 122 -0.47 1.81 14.38
CA GLU A 122 -0.37 1.44 15.80
C GLU A 122 -1.71 1.73 16.49
N GLY A 123 -2.29 0.72 17.13
CA GLY A 123 -3.60 0.84 17.77
C GLY A 123 -4.71 1.11 16.76
N ASP A 124 -4.64 0.44 15.60
CA ASP A 124 -5.55 0.60 14.47
C ASP A 124 -5.49 2.02 13.81
N ALA A 125 -4.59 2.92 14.23
CA ALA A 125 -4.45 4.28 13.70
C ALA A 125 -3.11 4.51 12.98
N PRO A 126 -3.05 5.33 11.91
CA PRO A 126 -1.78 5.78 11.35
C PRO A 126 -0.98 6.61 12.37
N ASP A 127 0.27 6.24 12.60
CA ASP A 127 1.22 6.99 13.42
C ASP A 127 1.73 8.21 12.65
N THR A 128 0.99 9.31 12.76
CA THR A 128 1.33 10.61 12.14
C THR A 128 2.23 11.47 13.01
N SER A 129 2.88 10.93 14.05
CA SER A 129 3.72 11.72 14.98
C SER A 129 4.90 12.42 14.30
N ALA A 130 5.40 11.83 13.20
CA ALA A 130 6.43 12.40 12.35
C ALA A 130 5.87 13.06 11.07
N ALA A 131 4.62 13.53 11.08
CA ALA A 131 4.04 14.30 9.96
C ALA A 131 4.61 15.72 9.91
N THR A 132 4.67 16.28 8.70
CA THR A 132 5.24 17.61 8.38
C THR A 132 4.14 18.55 7.90
N ALA A 133 4.42 19.86 7.74
CA ALA A 133 3.42 20.83 7.26
C ALA A 133 2.86 20.51 5.85
N LYS A 134 3.57 19.69 5.04
CA LYS A 134 3.07 19.23 3.73
C LYS A 134 2.13 18.03 3.83
N ASP A 135 2.18 17.32 4.96
CA ASP A 135 1.24 16.24 5.29
C ASP A 135 -0.09 16.78 5.82
N ASP A 136 -0.20 18.07 6.16
CA ASP A 136 -1.43 18.70 6.67
C ASP A 136 -2.65 18.35 5.82
N PHE A 137 -2.48 18.24 4.51
CA PHE A 137 -3.50 17.76 3.61
C PHE A 137 -3.99 16.35 3.99
N TRP A 138 -3.08 15.39 4.09
CA TRP A 138 -3.40 14.00 4.46
C TRP A 138 -3.82 13.86 5.92
N VAL A 139 -3.19 14.58 6.84
CA VAL A 139 -3.57 14.63 8.26
C VAL A 139 -4.99 15.16 8.40
N ALA A 140 -5.39 16.18 7.63
CA ALA A 140 -6.77 16.66 7.61
C ALA A 140 -7.75 15.59 7.12
N TYR A 141 -7.40 14.84 6.06
CA TYR A 141 -8.21 13.70 5.61
C TYR A 141 -8.29 12.59 6.66
N ILE A 142 -7.19 12.26 7.33
CA ILE A 142 -7.15 11.26 8.41
C ILE A 142 -8.05 11.70 9.56
N ASN A 143 -7.93 12.94 10.01
CA ASN A 143 -8.74 13.47 11.10
C ASN A 143 -10.23 13.50 10.73
N ALA A 144 -10.58 13.88 9.50
CA ALA A 144 -11.95 13.89 9.02
C ALA A 144 -12.57 12.48 8.90
N ALA A 145 -11.76 11.48 8.57
CA ALA A 145 -12.18 10.09 8.39
C ALA A 145 -11.74 9.15 9.54
N GLN A 146 -11.38 9.69 10.71
CA GLN A 146 -10.67 8.95 11.77
C GLN A 146 -11.36 7.64 12.15
N ASN A 147 -12.65 7.68 12.43
CA ASN A 147 -13.41 6.48 12.83
C ASN A 147 -13.43 5.41 11.74
N ALA A 148 -13.54 5.82 10.47
CA ALA A 148 -13.51 4.89 9.35
C ALA A 148 -12.12 4.28 9.15
N ILE A 149 -11.06 5.06 9.33
CA ILE A 149 -9.68 4.58 9.23
C ILE A 149 -9.37 3.58 10.34
N LEU A 150 -9.73 3.90 11.59
CA LEU A 150 -9.62 2.98 12.71
C LEU A 150 -10.31 1.64 12.40
N ASP A 151 -11.55 1.72 11.90
CA ASP A 151 -12.33 0.54 11.56
C ASP A 151 -11.71 -0.29 10.43
N ILE A 152 -11.22 0.36 9.37
CA ILE A 152 -10.60 -0.31 8.23
C ILE A 152 -9.28 -0.96 8.64
N CYS A 153 -8.41 -0.23 9.33
CA CYS A 153 -7.12 -0.75 9.80
C CYS A 153 -7.32 -1.98 10.68
N ALA A 154 -8.31 -1.99 11.59
CA ALA A 154 -8.61 -3.15 12.44
C ALA A 154 -9.05 -4.41 11.67
N ARG A 155 -9.44 -4.27 10.40
CA ARG A 155 -10.00 -5.35 9.55
C ARG A 155 -9.09 -5.75 8.39
N VAL A 156 -7.91 -5.13 8.29
CA VAL A 156 -6.86 -5.50 7.34
C VAL A 156 -5.78 -6.28 8.07
N GLY A 157 -5.45 -7.46 7.56
CA GLY A 157 -4.53 -8.38 8.20
C GLY A 157 -3.35 -8.80 7.33
N CYS A 158 -2.27 -9.17 8.03
CA CYS A 158 -1.07 -9.73 7.43
C CYS A 158 -1.32 -11.21 7.16
N ILE A 159 -1.25 -11.62 5.90
CA ILE A 159 -1.16 -13.03 5.55
C ILE A 159 0.27 -13.47 5.84
N MET A 160 0.41 -14.54 6.60
CA MET A 160 1.69 -15.11 7.01
C MET A 160 1.69 -16.62 6.84
N VAL A 161 2.87 -17.21 6.81
CA VAL A 161 3.06 -18.65 6.63
C VAL A 161 4.08 -19.22 7.62
N GLY A 162 3.80 -20.40 8.15
CA GLY A 162 4.67 -21.06 9.13
C GLY A 162 3.91 -22.08 9.97
N ASN A 163 4.63 -23.04 10.54
CA ASN A 163 4.03 -24.07 11.41
C ASN A 163 3.92 -23.61 12.87
N ALA A 164 4.78 -22.68 13.28
CA ALA A 164 4.84 -22.07 14.60
C ALA A 164 5.56 -20.71 14.47
N GLU A 165 5.57 -19.95 15.57
CA GLU A 165 6.34 -18.69 15.62
C GLU A 165 7.84 -18.92 15.37
N PRO A 166 8.54 -17.99 14.69
CA PRO A 166 7.99 -16.80 14.04
C PRO A 166 7.31 -17.14 12.70
N PHE A 167 6.09 -16.65 12.49
CA PHE A 167 5.45 -16.71 11.16
C PHE A 167 6.14 -15.75 10.18
N VAL A 168 6.18 -16.11 8.90
CA VAL A 168 6.77 -15.28 7.84
C VAL A 168 5.67 -14.51 7.12
N PRO A 169 5.63 -13.17 7.18
CA PRO A 169 4.74 -12.33 6.38
C PRO A 169 4.89 -12.58 4.88
N VAL A 170 3.77 -12.58 4.15
CA VAL A 170 3.76 -12.77 2.69
C VAL A 170 2.93 -11.76 1.92
N ALA A 171 1.81 -11.28 2.48
CA ALA A 171 0.88 -10.42 1.75
C ALA A 171 -0.16 -9.77 2.68
N THR A 172 -1.10 -9.04 2.07
CA THR A 172 -2.25 -8.43 2.73
C THR A 172 -3.54 -9.19 2.39
N GLY A 173 -4.46 -9.25 3.35
CA GLY A 173 -5.83 -9.73 3.12
C GLY A 173 -6.82 -9.08 4.08
N TRP A 174 -8.10 -9.16 3.73
CA TRP A 174 -9.18 -8.57 4.53
C TRP A 174 -10.48 -9.31 4.29
N LEU A 175 -11.46 -9.12 5.18
CA LEU A 175 -12.71 -9.86 5.13
C LEU A 175 -13.74 -9.18 4.21
N ILE A 176 -14.25 -9.93 3.24
CA ILE A 176 -15.35 -9.51 2.35
C ILE A 176 -16.69 -10.17 2.72
N GLY A 177 -16.66 -11.22 3.54
CA GLY A 177 -17.84 -11.93 4.01
C GLY A 177 -17.55 -12.67 5.30
N ARG A 178 -18.52 -13.39 5.85
CA ARG A 178 -18.35 -14.13 7.11
C ARG A 178 -17.17 -15.10 6.99
N ASN A 179 -16.12 -14.86 7.77
CA ASN A 179 -14.88 -15.63 7.77
C ASN A 179 -14.28 -15.81 6.36
N THR A 180 -14.57 -14.89 5.43
CA THR A 180 -14.21 -14.99 4.02
C THR A 180 -13.19 -13.91 3.71
N LEU A 181 -11.93 -14.33 3.56
CA LEU A 181 -10.79 -13.48 3.30
C LEU A 181 -10.58 -13.32 1.79
N VAL A 182 -10.38 -12.09 1.33
CA VAL A 182 -9.92 -11.79 -0.02
C VAL A 182 -8.44 -11.40 -0.03
N THR A 183 -7.74 -11.79 -1.10
CA THR A 183 -6.39 -11.33 -1.47
C THR A 183 -6.20 -11.52 -2.99
N ASN A 184 -4.98 -11.44 -3.50
CA ASN A 184 -4.68 -11.68 -4.91
C ASN A 184 -4.46 -13.16 -5.25
N ALA A 185 -4.74 -13.55 -6.49
CA ALA A 185 -4.47 -14.89 -6.99
C ALA A 185 -2.97 -15.21 -6.99
N HIS A 186 -2.11 -14.25 -7.33
CA HIS A 186 -0.66 -14.48 -7.28
C HIS A 186 -0.14 -14.71 -5.85
N VAL A 187 -0.83 -14.20 -4.83
CA VAL A 187 -0.51 -14.44 -3.40
C VAL A 187 -0.89 -15.87 -3.00
N ALA A 188 -1.91 -16.46 -3.63
CA ALA A 188 -2.40 -17.80 -3.30
C ALA A 188 -1.30 -18.87 -3.36
N GLY A 189 -0.31 -18.73 -4.26
CA GLY A 189 0.81 -19.66 -4.36
C GLY A 189 1.68 -19.77 -3.10
N ALA A 190 1.63 -18.78 -2.20
CA ALA A 190 2.34 -18.84 -0.92
C ALA A 190 1.68 -19.79 0.09
N VAL A 191 0.34 -19.95 0.02
CA VAL A 191 -0.49 -20.64 1.01
C VAL A 191 -1.25 -21.84 0.44
N ALA A 192 -1.37 -21.94 -0.87
CA ALA A 192 -2.08 -22.98 -1.59
C ALA A 192 -1.23 -23.53 -2.75
N ARG A 193 -1.58 -24.73 -3.20
CA ARG A 193 -1.01 -25.37 -4.39
C ARG A 193 -2.12 -25.99 -5.21
N GLN A 194 -1.94 -26.00 -6.52
CA GLN A 194 -2.80 -26.74 -7.42
C GLN A 194 -2.40 -28.23 -7.38
N ASN A 195 -3.39 -29.10 -7.22
CA ASN A 195 -3.24 -30.55 -7.31
C ASN A 195 -3.77 -31.03 -8.66
N ALA A 196 -2.85 -31.25 -9.60
CA ALA A 196 -3.17 -31.69 -10.97
C ALA A 196 -3.78 -33.10 -11.05
N ALA A 197 -3.76 -33.88 -9.96
CA ALA A 197 -4.42 -35.20 -9.93
C ALA A 197 -5.93 -35.10 -9.73
N LEU A 198 -6.47 -33.92 -9.38
CA LEU A 198 -7.90 -33.72 -9.23
C LEU A 198 -8.56 -33.49 -10.60
N ALA A 199 -9.80 -33.95 -10.74
CA ALA A 199 -10.57 -33.79 -11.96
C ALA A 199 -10.76 -32.32 -12.34
N ALA A 200 -10.84 -32.02 -13.64
CA ALA A 200 -11.13 -30.67 -14.13
C ALA A 200 -12.49 -30.12 -13.65
N THR A 201 -13.39 -31.00 -13.20
CA THR A 201 -14.68 -30.65 -12.61
C THR A 201 -14.61 -30.32 -11.11
N ASP A 202 -13.41 -30.36 -10.51
CA ASP A 202 -13.22 -29.95 -9.12
C ASP A 202 -13.66 -28.49 -8.96
N VAL A 203 -14.59 -28.24 -8.04
CA VAL A 203 -15.17 -26.91 -7.83
C VAL A 203 -14.15 -25.86 -7.37
N ARG A 204 -13.00 -26.30 -6.86
CA ARG A 204 -11.86 -25.44 -6.48
C ARG A 204 -10.73 -25.45 -7.52
N GLN A 205 -10.97 -25.99 -8.71
CA GLN A 205 -10.03 -26.06 -9.83
C GLN A 205 -8.68 -26.70 -9.46
N GLY A 206 -8.71 -27.67 -8.54
CA GLY A 206 -7.54 -28.37 -8.04
C GLY A 206 -6.80 -27.65 -6.91
N TRP A 207 -7.17 -26.43 -6.53
CA TRP A 207 -6.47 -25.69 -5.47
C TRP A 207 -6.75 -26.27 -4.08
N ARG A 208 -5.70 -26.45 -3.30
CA ARG A 208 -5.75 -26.89 -1.90
C ARG A 208 -4.73 -26.12 -1.06
N LEU A 209 -5.02 -25.93 0.22
CA LEU A 209 -4.06 -25.34 1.14
C LEU A 209 -2.80 -26.20 1.21
N ARG A 210 -1.66 -25.53 1.39
CA ARG A 210 -0.37 -26.17 1.65
C ARG A 210 -0.35 -26.71 3.07
N THR A 211 0.04 -27.97 3.22
CA THR A 211 0.19 -28.62 4.53
C THR A 211 1.61 -28.45 5.09
N ASP A 212 2.59 -28.21 4.22
CA ASP A 212 3.99 -27.98 4.58
C ASP A 212 4.26 -26.55 5.05
N ARG A 213 3.38 -25.62 4.67
CA ARG A 213 3.48 -24.19 5.00
C ARG A 213 2.07 -23.61 5.23
N PRO A 214 1.44 -23.90 6.37
CA PRO A 214 0.08 -23.45 6.64
C PRO A 214 0.04 -21.93 6.74
N GLY A 215 -1.06 -21.35 6.24
CA GLY A 215 -1.28 -19.92 6.24
C GLY A 215 -2.08 -19.47 7.45
N VAL A 216 -1.76 -18.29 7.96
CA VAL A 216 -2.51 -17.57 8.99
C VAL A 216 -2.72 -16.13 8.55
N VAL A 217 -3.72 -15.46 9.10
CA VAL A 217 -3.94 -14.02 8.96
C VAL A 217 -3.93 -13.38 10.33
N ASP A 218 -3.14 -12.34 10.51
CA ASP A 218 -3.09 -11.55 11.74
C ASP A 218 -3.56 -10.11 11.49
N PHE A 219 -4.73 -9.76 12.01
CA PHE A 219 -5.34 -8.44 11.84
C PHE A 219 -4.68 -7.34 12.69
N ARG A 220 -3.84 -7.72 13.67
CA ARG A 220 -3.17 -6.77 14.57
C ARG A 220 -1.65 -6.83 14.48
N PHE A 221 -1.13 -7.23 13.33
CA PHE A 221 0.29 -7.19 13.03
C PHE A 221 0.75 -5.74 12.73
N GLU A 222 0.88 -4.96 13.80
CA GLU A 222 1.10 -3.51 13.84
C GLU A 222 2.42 -3.15 14.52
N LYS A 223 2.87 -1.89 14.35
CA LYS A 223 4.07 -1.39 15.02
C LYS A 223 3.89 -1.45 16.54
N GLY A 224 4.89 -1.97 17.25
CA GLY A 224 4.86 -2.12 18.71
C GLY A 224 3.85 -3.17 19.23
N GLY A 225 3.17 -3.89 18.34
CA GLY A 225 2.07 -4.78 18.69
C GLY A 225 2.50 -5.96 19.57
N SER A 226 1.98 -5.99 20.81
CA SER A 226 2.03 -7.15 21.71
C SER A 226 0.76 -8.02 21.65
N LYS A 227 -0.24 -7.60 20.86
CA LYS A 227 -1.55 -8.24 20.73
C LYS A 227 -1.76 -8.72 19.30
N HIS A 228 -1.87 -10.03 19.13
CA HIS A 228 -2.15 -10.67 17.85
C HIS A 228 -3.63 -11.03 17.74
N SER A 229 -4.21 -10.88 16.55
CA SER A 229 -5.57 -11.34 16.22
C SER A 229 -5.48 -12.30 15.05
N ARG A 230 -5.09 -13.53 15.37
CA ARG A 230 -4.64 -14.52 14.39
C ARG A 230 -5.68 -15.60 14.11
N PHE A 231 -5.93 -15.84 12.84
CA PHE A 231 -6.85 -16.87 12.35
C PHE A 231 -6.17 -17.73 11.29
N ALA A 232 -6.33 -19.05 11.39
CA ALA A 232 -5.79 -19.97 10.39
C ALA A 232 -6.59 -19.87 9.08
N LEU A 233 -5.92 -19.99 7.94
CA LEU A 233 -6.59 -20.33 6.69
C LEU A 233 -7.11 -21.77 6.81
N ASP A 234 -8.40 -21.97 6.54
CA ASP A 234 -9.10 -23.24 6.68
C ASP A 234 -9.35 -23.89 5.31
N GLU A 235 -9.67 -23.07 4.31
CA GLU A 235 -10.07 -23.58 3.00
C GLU A 235 -9.76 -22.59 1.86
N VAL A 236 -9.46 -23.14 0.69
CA VAL A 236 -9.47 -22.39 -0.58
C VAL A 236 -10.89 -22.37 -1.13
N LEU A 237 -11.49 -21.19 -1.25
CA LEU A 237 -12.82 -21.03 -1.82
C LEU A 237 -12.75 -20.70 -3.32
N TYR A 238 -11.80 -19.85 -3.70
CA TYR A 238 -11.58 -19.45 -5.09
C TYR A 238 -10.14 -18.99 -5.31
N VAL A 239 -9.58 -19.29 -6.47
CA VAL A 239 -8.35 -18.67 -6.98
C VAL A 239 -8.56 -18.48 -8.47
N GLU A 240 -8.43 -17.24 -8.94
CA GLU A 240 -8.51 -16.96 -10.37
C GLU A 240 -7.38 -17.68 -11.12
N GLY A 241 -7.74 -18.37 -12.21
CA GLY A 241 -6.78 -19.10 -13.04
C GLY A 241 -6.20 -18.25 -14.16
N GLY A 242 -6.92 -17.20 -14.59
CA GLY A 242 -6.49 -16.25 -15.60
C GLY A 242 -5.65 -15.08 -15.07
N ASP A 243 -5.26 -14.18 -15.98
CA ASP A 243 -4.47 -12.99 -15.63
C ASP A 243 -5.30 -11.90 -14.93
N LYS A 244 -6.63 -11.89 -15.09
CA LYS A 244 -7.55 -10.88 -14.52
C LYS A 244 -8.94 -11.49 -14.22
N PRO A 245 -9.61 -11.09 -13.13
CA PRO A 245 -9.10 -10.24 -12.06
C PRO A 245 -8.15 -11.02 -11.14
N ASP A 246 -7.10 -10.38 -10.64
CA ASP A 246 -6.14 -11.02 -9.75
C ASP A 246 -6.74 -11.21 -8.34
N LEU A 247 -7.52 -12.28 -8.18
CA LEU A 247 -8.43 -12.51 -7.07
C LEU A 247 -8.29 -13.92 -6.50
N ALA A 248 -8.10 -14.02 -5.18
CA ALA A 248 -8.25 -15.26 -4.43
C ALA A 248 -9.09 -15.04 -3.19
N ILE A 249 -9.83 -16.08 -2.80
CA ILE A 249 -10.74 -16.08 -1.66
C ILE A 249 -10.50 -17.33 -0.84
N PHE A 250 -10.34 -17.14 0.46
CA PHE A 250 -10.11 -18.20 1.44
C PHE A 250 -11.14 -18.13 2.55
N ARG A 251 -11.42 -19.28 3.16
CA ARG A 251 -12.12 -19.34 4.44
C ARG A 251 -11.12 -19.28 5.57
N LEU A 252 -11.42 -18.47 6.58
CA LEU A 252 -10.73 -18.47 7.86
C LEU A 252 -11.42 -19.43 8.83
N LYS A 253 -10.61 -20.09 9.66
CA LYS A 253 -11.13 -20.89 10.77
C LYS A 253 -11.84 -19.94 11.76
N PRO A 254 -13.08 -20.26 12.19
CA PRO A 254 -13.76 -19.47 13.22
C PRO A 254 -12.89 -19.34 14.48
N PRO A 255 -13.00 -18.24 15.24
CA PRO A 255 -12.39 -18.16 16.56
C PRO A 255 -12.88 -19.31 17.44
N THR A 256 -12.00 -19.87 18.27
CA THR A 256 -12.44 -20.71 19.38
C THR A 256 -13.22 -19.84 20.38
N ALA A 257 -14.10 -20.44 21.18
CA ALA A 257 -14.92 -19.71 22.15
C ALA A 257 -14.10 -18.88 23.15
N ASP A 258 -12.81 -19.21 23.32
CA ASP A 258 -11.87 -18.60 24.25
C ASP A 258 -10.97 -17.53 23.61
N ALA A 259 -11.14 -17.25 22.30
CA ALA A 259 -10.36 -16.23 21.60
C ALA A 259 -10.81 -14.83 22.06
N ALA A 260 -9.97 -14.17 22.87
CA ALA A 260 -10.20 -12.79 23.29
C ALA A 260 -10.15 -11.85 22.05
N GLY A 261 -11.29 -11.23 21.73
CA GLY A 261 -11.46 -10.44 20.51
C GLY A 261 -11.92 -11.34 19.36
N GLY A 262 -13.23 -11.34 19.09
CA GLY A 262 -13.82 -12.11 17.99
C GLY A 262 -13.24 -11.74 16.63
N MET A 263 -13.58 -12.54 15.61
CA MET A 263 -13.18 -12.28 14.23
C MET A 263 -13.70 -10.90 13.79
N PRO A 264 -12.88 -10.08 13.09
CA PRO A 264 -13.35 -8.81 12.57
C PRO A 264 -14.56 -8.99 11.65
N SER A 265 -15.46 -8.02 11.61
CA SER A 265 -16.53 -8.01 10.62
C SER A 265 -16.00 -7.66 9.22
N PRO A 266 -16.66 -8.10 8.14
CA PRO A 266 -16.28 -7.73 6.78
C PRO A 266 -16.21 -6.22 6.56
N ILE A 267 -15.25 -5.76 5.74
CA ILE A 267 -15.17 -4.34 5.36
C ILE A 267 -16.26 -4.06 4.32
N VAL A 268 -16.92 -2.90 4.45
CA VAL A 268 -17.94 -2.46 3.50
C VAL A 268 -17.29 -2.12 2.16
N MET A 269 -17.76 -2.79 1.10
CA MET A 269 -17.33 -2.55 -0.27
C MET A 269 -18.31 -1.66 -1.02
N ASP A 270 -17.79 -0.86 -1.96
CA ASP A 270 -18.61 -0.18 -2.96
C ASP A 270 -18.63 -0.96 -4.27
N LEU A 271 -19.60 -1.86 -4.39
CA LEU A 271 -19.84 -2.65 -5.60
C LEU A 271 -20.64 -1.90 -6.67
N LYS A 272 -21.06 -0.65 -6.40
CA LYS A 272 -21.93 0.13 -7.29
C LYS A 272 -21.29 1.44 -7.76
N ALA A 273 -20.08 1.74 -7.30
CA ALA A 273 -19.38 2.96 -7.65
C ALA A 273 -19.28 3.09 -9.19
N GLN A 274 -19.77 4.22 -9.70
CA GLN A 274 -19.78 4.48 -11.13
C GLN A 274 -18.34 4.55 -11.66
N SER A 275 -18.12 4.09 -12.89
CA SER A 275 -16.82 4.14 -13.57
C SER A 275 -16.41 5.56 -14.02
N ASN A 276 -17.17 6.60 -13.68
CA ASN A 276 -16.86 7.98 -14.02
C ASN A 276 -16.34 8.78 -12.80
N GLY A 277 -15.54 9.82 -13.07
CA GLY A 277 -15.11 10.75 -12.03
C GLY A 277 -14.15 10.15 -10.98
N TRP A 278 -13.37 9.14 -11.36
CA TRP A 278 -12.34 8.55 -10.50
C TRP A 278 -11.07 9.39 -10.42
N SER A 279 -10.66 10.04 -11.51
CA SER A 279 -9.43 10.84 -11.54
C SER A 279 -9.39 11.88 -10.42
N LYS A 280 -8.25 11.95 -9.73
CA LYS A 280 -7.97 12.82 -8.59
C LYS A 280 -8.81 12.56 -7.34
N ARG A 281 -9.58 11.47 -7.27
CA ARG A 281 -10.18 11.07 -5.99
C ARG A 281 -9.09 10.68 -5.01
N ASN A 282 -9.20 11.20 -3.79
CA ASN A 282 -8.29 10.83 -2.71
C ASN A 282 -8.68 9.44 -2.21
N VAL A 283 -7.67 8.59 -2.14
CA VAL A 283 -7.79 7.20 -1.73
C VAL A 283 -6.67 6.85 -0.77
N PHE A 284 -6.80 5.74 -0.05
CA PHE A 284 -5.70 5.19 0.71
C PHE A 284 -5.69 3.67 0.61
N VAL A 285 -4.54 3.09 0.94
CA VAL A 285 -4.40 1.65 1.16
C VAL A 285 -3.88 1.40 2.57
N ALA A 286 -4.34 0.31 3.18
CA ALA A 286 -3.71 -0.28 4.35
C ALA A 286 -3.14 -1.63 3.94
N GLY A 287 -1.87 -1.88 4.23
CA GLY A 287 -1.16 -3.07 3.74
C GLY A 287 0.02 -3.49 4.60
N HIS A 288 0.55 -4.66 4.30
CA HIS A 288 1.62 -5.31 5.06
C HIS A 288 2.87 -5.46 4.19
N PRO A 289 3.65 -4.37 3.99
CA PRO A 289 4.83 -4.41 3.14
C PRO A 289 5.90 -5.33 3.73
N ILE A 290 6.51 -6.14 2.87
CA ILE A 290 7.54 -7.13 3.24
C ILE A 290 8.81 -6.88 2.45
N LYS A 291 9.92 -7.45 2.94
CA LYS A 291 11.22 -7.31 2.32
C LYS A 291 11.20 -7.80 0.87
N ASP A 292 11.66 -6.96 -0.05
CA ASP A 292 11.91 -7.36 -1.43
C ASP A 292 13.21 -8.18 -1.52
N LEU A 293 13.27 -9.12 -2.46
CA LEU A 293 14.49 -9.84 -2.82
C LEU A 293 15.42 -8.98 -3.69
N ALA A 294 14.90 -7.88 -4.26
CA ALA A 294 15.66 -6.81 -4.89
C ALA A 294 15.72 -5.58 -3.95
N ASP A 295 16.69 -5.55 -3.04
CA ASP A 295 16.84 -4.47 -2.05
C ASP A 295 16.98 -3.08 -2.73
N ASP A 296 15.95 -2.23 -2.60
CA ASP A 296 15.98 -0.80 -2.95
C ASP A 296 15.98 0.06 -1.67
N GLN A 297 17.05 0.84 -1.48
CA GLN A 297 17.21 1.72 -0.31
C GLN A 297 16.15 2.82 -0.23
N ASN A 298 15.52 3.20 -1.34
CA ASN A 298 14.45 4.19 -1.33
C ASN A 298 13.17 3.68 -0.68
N VAL A 299 12.84 2.41 -0.90
CA VAL A 299 11.67 1.78 -0.28
C VAL A 299 11.83 1.84 1.24
N PHE A 300 13.01 1.53 1.75
CA PHE A 300 13.30 1.58 3.18
C PHE A 300 13.15 3.00 3.78
N LYS A 301 13.54 4.04 3.04
CA LYS A 301 13.37 5.44 3.47
C LYS A 301 11.90 5.86 3.54
N VAL A 302 11.02 5.28 2.72
CA VAL A 302 9.58 5.60 2.69
C VAL A 302 8.79 4.79 3.71
N PHE A 303 9.05 3.48 3.79
CA PHE A 303 8.24 2.53 4.55
C PHE A 303 8.82 2.16 5.93
N GLY A 304 10.12 2.40 6.16
CA GLY A 304 10.83 1.83 7.30
C GLY A 304 11.02 0.31 7.15
N GLU A 305 10.82 -0.45 8.24
CA GLU A 305 11.14 -1.88 8.29
C GLU A 305 10.23 -2.71 7.41
N LEU A 306 10.74 -3.49 6.48
CA LEU A 306 9.89 -4.33 5.63
C LEU A 306 9.62 -5.69 6.27
N ASP A 307 9.12 -5.65 7.51
CA ASP A 307 8.88 -6.79 8.41
C ASP A 307 7.43 -7.28 8.37
N GLY A 308 6.59 -6.74 7.48
CA GLY A 308 5.17 -7.03 7.40
C GLY A 308 4.29 -6.18 8.32
N THR A 309 4.83 -5.34 9.21
CA THR A 309 3.97 -4.52 10.08
C THR A 309 3.10 -3.58 9.25
N LYS A 310 1.87 -3.34 9.68
CA LYS A 310 0.86 -2.65 8.88
C LYS A 310 1.25 -1.20 8.58
N ARG A 311 1.09 -0.78 7.32
CA ARG A 311 1.24 0.59 6.85
C ARG A 311 -0.08 1.14 6.34
N PHE A 312 -0.28 2.43 6.58
CA PHE A 312 -1.31 3.25 5.96
C PHE A 312 -0.64 4.18 4.95
N SER A 313 -1.06 4.11 3.69
CA SER A 313 -0.50 4.91 2.60
C SER A 313 -1.61 5.68 1.87
N PRO A 314 -1.76 6.99 2.11
CA PRO A 314 -2.68 7.82 1.34
C PRO A 314 -2.12 8.13 -0.05
N GLY A 315 -3.03 8.49 -0.95
CA GLY A 315 -2.73 8.91 -2.31
C GLY A 315 -3.98 9.33 -3.05
N CYS A 316 -3.91 9.33 -4.37
CA CYS A 316 -5.04 9.63 -5.24
C CYS A 316 -5.10 8.68 -6.42
N VAL A 317 -6.29 8.55 -6.98
CA VAL A 317 -6.49 7.88 -8.26
C VAL A 317 -5.95 8.78 -9.38
N LEU A 318 -5.08 8.21 -10.21
CA LEU A 318 -4.54 8.85 -11.40
C LEU A 318 -5.58 8.81 -12.52
N GLU A 319 -6.08 7.62 -12.82
CA GLU A 319 -7.03 7.36 -13.90
C GLU A 319 -7.71 6.00 -13.75
N LEU A 320 -8.78 5.79 -14.52
CA LEU A 320 -9.37 4.47 -14.77
C LEU A 320 -8.76 3.93 -16.07
N LEU A 321 -8.06 2.82 -15.98
CA LEU A 321 -7.50 2.10 -17.12
C LEU A 321 -8.53 1.09 -17.63
N GLY A 322 -8.94 1.25 -18.89
CA GLY A 322 -10.03 0.44 -19.45
C GLY A 322 -11.34 0.69 -18.70
N THR A 323 -11.93 -0.37 -18.14
CA THR A 323 -13.19 -0.30 -17.40
C THR A 323 -13.11 -0.90 -16.00
N ASP A 324 -12.00 -1.53 -15.64
CA ASP A 324 -11.89 -2.47 -14.52
C ASP A 324 -10.66 -2.25 -13.63
N VAL A 325 -9.76 -1.32 -13.98
CA VAL A 325 -8.53 -1.09 -13.21
C VAL A 325 -8.37 0.38 -12.82
N LEU A 326 -8.29 0.65 -11.52
CA LEU A 326 -7.91 1.97 -11.00
C LEU A 326 -6.39 2.07 -10.91
N ALA A 327 -5.82 3.05 -11.61
CA ALA A 327 -4.44 3.46 -11.41
C ALA A 327 -4.38 4.46 -10.24
N HIS A 328 -3.51 4.25 -9.26
CA HIS A 328 -3.36 5.11 -8.09
C HIS A 328 -1.89 5.35 -7.75
N ASP A 329 -1.61 6.35 -6.92
CA ASP A 329 -0.24 6.73 -6.52
C ASP A 329 0.03 6.59 -5.02
N CYS A 330 -0.80 5.83 -4.29
CA CYS A 330 -0.50 5.43 -2.91
C CYS A 330 0.82 4.66 -2.87
N SER A 331 1.65 4.88 -1.85
CA SER A 331 2.89 4.12 -1.66
C SER A 331 2.62 2.65 -1.35
N THR A 332 2.99 1.76 -2.27
CA THR A 332 2.94 0.30 -2.12
C THR A 332 4.27 -0.35 -2.50
N THR A 333 4.51 -1.56 -2.00
CA THR A 333 5.65 -2.41 -2.35
C THR A 333 5.27 -3.88 -2.17
N ASN A 334 6.20 -4.82 -2.34
CA ASN A 334 5.95 -6.25 -2.08
C ASN A 334 5.27 -6.44 -0.72
N GLY A 335 4.30 -7.37 -0.66
CA GLY A 335 3.46 -7.60 0.52
C GLY A 335 2.23 -6.68 0.62
N SER A 336 2.23 -5.53 -0.09
CA SER A 336 1.02 -4.68 -0.22
C SER A 336 -0.05 -5.31 -1.11
N SER A 337 0.30 -6.32 -1.93
CA SER A 337 -0.66 -7.11 -2.70
C SER A 337 -1.82 -7.60 -1.81
N GLY A 338 -3.04 -7.33 -2.25
CA GLY A 338 -4.29 -7.67 -1.56
C GLY A 338 -4.83 -6.54 -0.68
N SER A 339 -4.13 -5.41 -0.57
CA SER A 339 -4.59 -4.25 0.20
C SER A 339 -5.91 -3.71 -0.36
N PRO A 340 -6.87 -3.34 0.51
CA PRO A 340 -8.05 -2.61 0.07
C PRO A 340 -7.65 -1.19 -0.36
N LEU A 341 -8.08 -0.80 -1.55
CA LEU A 341 -8.06 0.60 -1.99
C LEU A 341 -9.37 1.25 -1.54
N VAL A 342 -9.27 2.23 -0.65
CA VAL A 342 -10.42 2.87 0.00
C VAL A 342 -10.56 4.31 -0.48
N ASP A 343 -11.78 4.70 -0.83
CA ASP A 343 -12.12 6.10 -1.14
C ASP A 343 -12.39 6.88 0.14
N PHE A 344 -11.67 7.98 0.37
CA PHE A 344 -11.84 8.80 1.58
C PHE A 344 -13.26 9.37 1.71
N ALA A 345 -13.90 9.71 0.58
CA ALA A 345 -15.21 10.36 0.60
C ALA A 345 -16.32 9.42 1.06
N SER A 346 -16.34 8.19 0.53
CA SER A 346 -17.33 7.18 0.90
C SER A 346 -16.92 6.31 2.11
N SER A 347 -15.63 6.29 2.46
CA SER A 347 -15.07 5.37 3.45
C SER A 347 -15.33 3.89 3.15
N LYS A 348 -15.46 3.55 1.86
CA LYS A 348 -15.69 2.18 1.39
C LYS A 348 -14.51 1.70 0.55
N VAL A 349 -14.31 0.39 0.55
CA VAL A 349 -13.35 -0.23 -0.38
C VAL A 349 -13.90 -0.14 -1.79
N VAL A 350 -13.13 0.46 -2.70
CA VAL A 350 -13.47 0.63 -4.12
C VAL A 350 -12.61 -0.26 -5.01
N GLY A 351 -11.46 -0.74 -4.52
CA GLY A 351 -10.59 -1.61 -5.31
C GLY A 351 -9.77 -2.59 -4.49
N LEU A 352 -9.22 -3.59 -5.17
CA LEU A 352 -8.25 -4.55 -4.63
C LEU A 352 -6.89 -4.32 -5.28
N HIS A 353 -5.92 -3.76 -4.54
CA HIS A 353 -4.57 -3.53 -5.06
C HIS A 353 -3.89 -4.86 -5.41
N TYR A 354 -3.28 -4.94 -6.60
CA TYR A 354 -2.64 -6.17 -7.07
C TYR A 354 -1.27 -5.98 -7.74
N PHE A 355 -0.97 -4.76 -8.19
CA PHE A 355 0.26 -4.53 -8.96
C PHE A 355 0.81 -3.12 -8.78
N GLY A 356 2.13 -3.00 -8.86
CA GLY A 356 2.83 -1.72 -8.93
C GLY A 356 3.81 -1.71 -10.09
N ARG A 357 3.80 -0.62 -10.87
CA ARG A 357 4.88 -0.25 -11.77
C ARG A 357 5.70 0.82 -11.06
N PRO A 358 6.91 0.49 -10.56
CA PRO A 358 7.76 1.44 -9.84
C PRO A 358 7.90 2.75 -10.59
N GLY A 359 7.79 3.86 -9.86
CA GLY A 359 7.81 5.20 -10.43
C GLY A 359 6.50 5.61 -11.10
N ALA A 360 5.87 4.76 -11.89
CA ALA A 360 4.76 5.17 -12.75
C ALA A 360 3.39 5.20 -12.03
N ARG A 361 2.93 4.06 -11.52
CA ARG A 361 1.59 3.89 -10.93
C ARG A 361 1.44 2.57 -10.21
N ASN A 362 0.44 2.49 -9.35
CA ASN A 362 -0.10 1.27 -8.79
C ASN A 362 -1.46 0.96 -9.40
N GLU A 363 -1.85 -0.31 -9.41
CA GLU A 363 -3.08 -0.80 -10.05
C GLU A 363 -3.91 -1.61 -9.06
N ALA A 364 -5.22 -1.35 -9.06
CA ALA A 364 -6.21 -2.06 -8.27
C ALA A 364 -7.38 -2.50 -9.14
N VAL A 365 -7.87 -3.73 -8.95
CA VAL A 365 -9.11 -4.19 -9.58
C VAL A 365 -10.26 -3.38 -9.00
N LEU A 366 -11.02 -2.69 -9.84
CA LEU A 366 -12.21 -1.92 -9.45
C LEU A 366 -13.31 -2.89 -9.01
N LEU A 367 -13.79 -2.77 -7.77
CA LEU A 367 -14.76 -3.73 -7.22
C LEU A 367 -16.12 -3.69 -7.94
N SER A 368 -16.56 -2.54 -8.44
CA SER A 368 -17.80 -2.45 -9.22
C SER A 368 -17.70 -3.18 -10.57
N ALA A 369 -16.49 -3.35 -11.13
CA ALA A 369 -16.29 -4.13 -12.35
C ALA A 369 -16.37 -5.64 -12.13
N ILE A 370 -16.21 -6.10 -10.88
CA ILE A 370 -16.29 -7.52 -10.50
C ILE A 370 -17.47 -7.81 -9.57
N ALA A 371 -18.45 -6.90 -9.47
CA ALA A 371 -19.59 -7.03 -8.56
C ALA A 371 -20.40 -8.31 -8.80
N ASP A 372 -20.62 -8.66 -10.07
CA ASP A 372 -21.36 -9.85 -10.48
C ASP A 372 -20.48 -11.11 -10.60
N HIS A 373 -19.18 -10.99 -10.26
CA HIS A 373 -18.29 -12.14 -10.28
C HIS A 373 -18.80 -13.20 -9.28
N PRO A 374 -18.98 -14.49 -9.69
CA PRO A 374 -19.63 -15.49 -8.84
C PRO A 374 -18.97 -15.65 -7.46
N ALA A 375 -17.65 -15.53 -7.40
CA ALA A 375 -16.89 -15.60 -6.15
C ALA A 375 -17.19 -14.42 -5.20
N ILE A 376 -17.44 -13.22 -5.74
CA ILE A 376 -17.83 -12.04 -4.95
C ILE A 376 -19.26 -12.23 -4.45
N VAL A 377 -20.19 -12.61 -5.32
CA VAL A 377 -21.60 -12.86 -4.95
C VAL A 377 -21.70 -13.90 -3.83
N ARG A 378 -21.06 -15.06 -3.98
CA ARG A 378 -21.05 -16.13 -2.95
C ARG A 378 -20.45 -15.67 -1.62
N SER A 379 -19.45 -14.79 -1.67
CA SER A 379 -18.87 -14.20 -0.46
C SER A 379 -19.82 -13.26 0.26
N GLN A 380 -20.61 -12.48 -0.49
CA GLN A 380 -21.60 -11.57 0.07
C GLN A 380 -22.82 -12.32 0.65
N THR A 381 -23.28 -13.37 -0.05
CA THR A 381 -24.47 -14.13 0.38
C THR A 381 -24.13 -15.22 1.41
N GLY A 382 -22.85 -15.59 1.55
CA GLY A 382 -22.42 -16.72 2.36
C GLY A 382 -22.69 -18.09 1.72
N GLU A 383 -23.14 -18.11 0.45
CA GLU A 383 -23.52 -19.30 -0.30
C GLU A 383 -22.32 -19.94 -0.99
N TRP A 384 -21.31 -20.28 -0.21
CA TRP A 384 -20.18 -21.06 -0.72
C TRP A 384 -20.48 -22.56 -0.80
N GLY A 385 -21.58 -23.02 -0.19
CA GLY A 385 -22.20 -24.34 -0.40
C GLY A 385 -21.20 -25.49 -0.52
N ILE A 386 -20.44 -25.76 0.53
CA ILE A 386 -19.55 -26.93 0.57
C ILE A 386 -20.30 -28.12 1.13
#